data_AF-A0AAI8CLJ8-F1
#
_entry.id   AF-A0AAI8CLJ8-F1
#
_cell.length_a   1.000
_cell.length_b   1.000
_cell.length_c   1.000
_cell.angle_alpha   90.00
_cell.angle_beta   90.00
_cell.angle_gamma   90.00
#
_symmetry.space_group_name_H-M   'P 1'
#
loop_
_entity.id
_entity.type
_entity.pdbx_description
1 polymer ?
#
loop_
_entity_poly.entity_id
_entity_poly.type
_entity_poly.pdbx_seq_one_letter_code
_entity_poly.pdbx_strand_id
1 'polypeptide(L)'
;MKLPLFPRNEKYINIVLTVFALLVSVLVLLRIPNDKNNLTVSVFFTDDPSILFYTGHEKINDDVRLVIPLEGVEEKPEEFYKKIGERYVGIMEFYGDPNFVRAFYKITGYKKIVKVHYVKPKELPRYDSFSLFKRLWRAVVERSIEVIVLPRSKVVDEALKSFKDFFQVSSEVPSPDNTSWNSKVFGVLLGIYVGLQAPFSILAFAFFNNYWLFVSVMSILGTLAAYFASNNKFTKVANIFVLGLLTNFSLYSYEYLNDLEVYRGVKISLVTLPLIVGLLIFRNMYQKHSIKRWHVITAGVLGAVAITYMLMRSGNYGYVLDFEEKIRLTLENIFIIRPRFKELFFLPMFFIANDVENEFISGVLTFFGTFGFISIFNSFCHVKTPIYTVFYREITTVLVTLVIYLLFSVMRSLWLVWTNKK
;
A
#
# COMPACT_ATOMS: atom_id res chain seq x y z
N MET A 1 -15.60 27.41 -5.75
CA MET A 1 -14.56 28.17 -6.48
C MET A 1 -14.07 27.36 -7.68
N LYS A 2 -13.95 27.97 -8.87
CA LYS A 2 -13.57 27.33 -10.14
C LYS A 2 -12.04 27.28 -10.23
N LEU A 3 -11.43 26.11 -10.07
CA LEU A 3 -10.06 25.86 -10.54
C LEU A 3 -10.21 25.48 -12.02
N PRO A 4 -9.88 26.36 -12.99
CA PRO A 4 -10.04 26.06 -14.42
C PRO A 4 -9.05 24.98 -14.92
N LEU A 5 -8.32 24.35 -14.01
CA LEU A 5 -7.29 23.35 -14.28
C LEU A 5 -7.85 21.93 -14.48
N PHE A 6 -9.08 21.66 -14.03
CA PHE A 6 -9.71 20.34 -14.11
C PHE A 6 -11.06 20.43 -14.87
N PRO A 7 -11.35 19.52 -15.82
CA PRO A 7 -12.65 19.44 -16.45
C PRO A 7 -13.69 19.06 -15.40
N ARG A 8 -14.80 19.81 -15.35
CA ARG A 8 -15.92 19.58 -14.42
C ARG A 8 -17.17 19.01 -15.09
N ASN A 9 -17.03 18.51 -16.32
CA ASN A 9 -18.12 17.86 -17.01
C ASN A 9 -18.24 16.43 -16.50
N GLU A 10 -19.24 16.18 -15.64
CA GLU A 10 -19.48 14.86 -15.04
C GLU A 10 -19.65 13.76 -16.08
N LYS A 11 -20.35 14.05 -17.19
CA LYS A 11 -20.53 13.07 -18.27
C LYS A 11 -19.20 12.70 -18.90
N TYR A 12 -18.35 13.69 -19.17
CA TYR A 12 -17.00 13.47 -19.70
C TYR A 12 -16.13 12.65 -18.74
N ILE A 13 -16.08 13.03 -17.45
CA ILE A 13 -15.27 12.32 -16.46
C ILE A 13 -15.76 10.88 -16.27
N ASN A 14 -17.07 10.66 -16.22
CA ASN A 14 -17.62 9.31 -16.11
C ASN A 14 -17.32 8.46 -17.36
N ILE A 15 -17.32 9.05 -18.57
CA ILE A 15 -16.90 8.34 -19.79
C ILE A 15 -15.43 7.92 -19.69
N VAL A 16 -14.54 8.86 -19.38
CA VAL A 16 -13.09 8.57 -19.21
C VAL A 16 -12.89 7.48 -18.16
N LEU A 17 -13.53 7.62 -17.00
CA LEU A 17 -13.44 6.65 -15.92
C LEU A 17 -13.95 5.27 -16.34
N THR A 18 -15.08 5.20 -17.04
CA THR A 18 -15.67 3.92 -17.48
C THR A 18 -14.76 3.19 -18.46
N VAL A 19 -14.21 3.90 -19.45
CA VAL A 19 -13.29 3.32 -20.44
C VAL A 19 -12.06 2.73 -19.77
N PHE A 20 -11.42 3.49 -18.87
CA PHE A 20 -10.23 3.02 -18.17
C PHE A 20 -10.54 1.95 -17.12
N ALA A 21 -11.69 2.02 -16.45
CA ALA A 21 -12.12 0.97 -15.51
C ALA A 21 -12.32 -0.37 -16.23
N LEU A 22 -12.94 -0.37 -17.42
CA LEU A 22 -13.09 -1.58 -18.24
C LEU A 22 -11.73 -2.14 -18.66
N LEU A 23 -10.85 -1.29 -19.19
CA LEU A 23 -9.50 -1.67 -19.58
C LEU A 23 -8.72 -2.29 -18.41
N VAL A 24 -8.70 -1.61 -17.26
CA VAL A 24 -7.98 -2.08 -16.07
C VAL A 24 -8.59 -3.37 -15.50
N SER A 25 -9.91 -3.53 -15.57
CA SER A 25 -10.56 -4.77 -15.11
C SER A 25 -10.09 -5.99 -15.90
N VAL A 26 -9.97 -5.86 -17.23
CA VAL A 26 -9.42 -6.92 -18.09
C VAL A 26 -7.96 -7.22 -17.72
N LEU A 27 -7.15 -6.18 -17.50
CA LEU A 27 -5.74 -6.35 -17.13
C LEU A 27 -5.57 -7.05 -15.77
N VAL A 28 -6.41 -6.71 -14.78
CA VAL A 28 -6.40 -7.37 -13.48
C VAL A 28 -6.71 -8.86 -13.64
N LEU A 29 -7.73 -9.23 -14.43
CA LEU A 29 -8.06 -10.63 -14.67
C LEU A 29 -6.91 -11.40 -15.33
N LEU A 30 -6.24 -10.78 -16.30
CA LEU A 30 -5.09 -11.37 -16.98
C LEU A 30 -3.85 -11.50 -16.07
N ARG A 31 -3.74 -10.66 -15.03
CA ARG A 31 -2.64 -10.71 -14.05
C ARG A 31 -2.81 -11.79 -12.98
N ILE A 32 -4.04 -12.12 -12.59
CA ILE A 32 -4.33 -13.06 -11.49
C ILE A 32 -3.57 -14.40 -11.62
N PRO A 33 -3.50 -15.06 -12.78
CA PRO A 33 -2.76 -16.32 -12.92
C PRO A 33 -1.27 -16.16 -12.60
N ASN A 34 -0.68 -15.04 -13.01
CA ASN A 34 0.72 -14.76 -12.76
C ASN A 34 1.00 -14.54 -11.27
N ASP A 35 0.19 -13.69 -10.63
CA ASP A 35 0.27 -13.45 -9.19
C ASP A 35 0.07 -14.76 -8.40
N LYS A 36 -0.80 -15.68 -8.86
CA LYS A 36 -1.00 -16.99 -8.23
C LYS A 36 0.22 -17.91 -8.35
N ASN A 37 0.84 -17.96 -9.52
CA ASN A 37 2.04 -18.78 -9.74
C ASN A 37 3.21 -18.30 -8.87
N ASN A 38 3.25 -17.00 -8.56
CA ASN A 38 4.31 -16.39 -7.75
C ASN A 38 4.06 -16.48 -6.23
N LEU A 39 3.05 -17.25 -5.79
CA LEU A 39 2.79 -17.53 -4.36
C LEU A 39 3.36 -18.87 -3.89
N THR A 40 4.11 -19.59 -4.75
CA THR A 40 4.83 -20.77 -4.32
C THR A 40 5.82 -20.39 -3.24
N VAL A 41 5.75 -21.07 -2.09
CA VAL A 41 6.54 -20.75 -0.91
C VAL A 41 7.35 -21.96 -0.49
N SER A 42 8.59 -21.74 -0.09
CA SER A 42 9.44 -22.78 0.48
C SER A 42 9.64 -22.57 1.96
N VAL A 43 9.51 -23.64 2.72
CA VAL A 43 9.66 -23.63 4.18
C VAL A 43 10.90 -24.41 4.53
N PHE A 44 11.83 -23.76 5.21
CA PHE A 44 13.04 -24.36 5.73
C PHE A 44 13.12 -24.19 7.25
N PHE A 45 13.94 -25.01 7.88
CA PHE A 45 14.20 -24.92 9.30
C PHE A 45 15.53 -24.23 9.59
N THR A 46 15.66 -23.65 10.78
CA THR A 46 16.88 -22.93 11.20
C THR A 46 18.15 -23.78 11.24
N ASP A 47 17.99 -25.09 11.35
CA ASP A 47 19.07 -26.09 11.37
C ASP A 47 19.36 -26.70 9.99
N ASP A 48 18.70 -26.20 8.93
CA ASP A 48 18.91 -26.68 7.57
C ASP A 48 20.26 -26.20 6.99
N PRO A 49 21.16 -27.11 6.57
CA PRO A 49 22.49 -26.74 6.06
C PRO A 49 22.44 -25.97 4.74
N SER A 50 21.29 -25.97 4.04
CA SER A 50 21.12 -25.24 2.79
C SER A 50 20.92 -23.72 2.98
N ILE A 51 20.74 -23.26 4.22
CA ILE A 51 20.57 -21.85 4.57
C ILE A 51 21.76 -21.34 5.38
N LEU A 52 22.28 -20.19 4.97
CA LEU A 52 23.32 -19.49 5.70
C LEU A 52 22.85 -18.08 6.08
N PHE A 53 22.78 -17.80 7.37
CA PHE A 53 22.74 -16.43 7.87
C PHE A 53 24.16 -15.87 7.86
N TYR A 54 24.37 -14.79 7.09
CA TYR A 54 25.71 -14.28 6.77
C TYR A 54 25.97 -12.94 7.44
N THR A 55 27.03 -12.86 8.24
CA THR A 55 27.52 -11.64 8.88
C THR A 55 28.76 -11.07 8.21
N GLY A 56 29.38 -11.80 7.27
CA GLY A 56 30.60 -11.38 6.57
C GLY A 56 31.81 -12.27 6.86
N HIS A 57 31.72 -13.13 7.87
CA HIS A 57 32.85 -13.94 8.35
C HIS A 57 32.70 -15.44 8.06
N GLU A 58 31.48 -15.89 7.79
CA GLU A 58 31.17 -17.30 7.55
C GLU A 58 31.68 -17.77 6.19
N LYS A 59 32.14 -19.03 6.12
CA LYS A 59 32.45 -19.68 4.84
C LYS A 59 31.16 -20.19 4.20
N ILE A 60 30.98 -19.88 2.92
CA ILE A 60 29.84 -20.37 2.13
C ILE A 60 30.22 -21.76 1.59
N ASN A 61 29.66 -22.80 2.20
CA ASN A 61 29.87 -24.19 1.77
C ASN A 61 29.09 -24.52 0.48
N ASP A 62 29.41 -25.65 -0.15
CA ASP A 62 28.73 -26.11 -1.37
C ASP A 62 27.27 -26.51 -1.15
N ASP A 63 26.93 -26.97 0.06
CA ASP A 63 25.56 -27.34 0.42
C ASP A 63 24.62 -26.12 0.56
N VAL A 64 25.18 -24.92 0.73
CA VAL A 64 24.41 -23.68 0.92
C VAL A 64 23.76 -23.26 -0.40
N ARG A 65 22.44 -23.20 -0.41
CA ARG A 65 21.62 -22.77 -1.55
C ARG A 65 21.12 -21.34 -1.42
N LEU A 66 20.90 -20.88 -0.18
CA LEU A 66 20.38 -19.55 0.14
C LEU A 66 21.28 -18.86 1.17
N VAL A 67 21.83 -17.70 0.80
CA VAL A 67 22.64 -16.85 1.66
C VAL A 67 21.82 -15.64 2.07
N ILE A 68 21.71 -15.38 3.37
CA ILE A 68 20.87 -14.32 3.93
C ILE A 68 21.76 -13.31 4.68
N PRO A 69 22.07 -12.15 4.08
CA PRO A 69 22.83 -11.10 4.73
C PRO A 69 22.10 -10.53 5.95
N LEU A 70 22.78 -10.51 7.09
CA LEU A 70 22.34 -9.86 8.32
C LEU A 70 22.79 -8.39 8.38
N GLU A 71 22.23 -7.62 9.31
CA GLU A 71 22.69 -6.26 9.57
C GLU A 71 24.18 -6.23 9.94
N GLY A 72 24.92 -5.26 9.37
CA GLY A 72 26.33 -5.02 9.70
C GLY A 72 27.34 -5.73 8.80
N VAL A 73 26.93 -6.22 7.62
CA VAL A 73 27.88 -6.75 6.62
C VAL A 73 28.74 -5.61 6.07
N GLU A 74 30.02 -5.58 6.45
CA GLU A 74 30.98 -4.56 6.01
C GLU A 74 31.59 -4.85 4.63
N GLU A 75 31.43 -6.08 4.13
CA GLU A 75 31.95 -6.51 2.83
C GLU A 75 31.36 -5.70 1.67
N LYS A 76 32.16 -5.44 0.63
CA LYS A 76 31.66 -4.76 -0.56
C LYS A 76 30.76 -5.68 -1.39
N PRO A 77 29.69 -5.16 -2.01
CA PRO A 77 28.78 -5.99 -2.79
C PRO A 77 29.44 -6.75 -3.96
N GLU A 78 30.52 -6.21 -4.54
CA GLU A 78 31.30 -6.86 -5.60
C GLU A 78 32.11 -8.06 -5.10
N GLU A 79 32.63 -7.99 -3.87
CA GLU A 79 33.36 -9.09 -3.23
C GLU A 79 32.39 -10.20 -2.84
N PHE A 80 31.24 -9.80 -2.28
CA PHE A 80 30.14 -10.70 -2.00
C PHE A 80 29.65 -11.44 -3.26
N TYR A 81 29.51 -10.73 -4.40
CA TYR A 81 29.12 -11.32 -5.67
C TYR A 81 30.01 -12.49 -6.10
N LYS A 82 31.33 -12.34 -5.95
CA LYS A 82 32.30 -13.38 -6.29
C LYS A 82 32.16 -14.63 -5.41
N LYS A 83 31.75 -14.47 -4.16
CA LYS A 83 31.56 -15.58 -3.21
C LYS A 83 30.24 -16.33 -3.44
N ILE A 84 29.20 -15.63 -3.90
CA ILE A 84 27.85 -16.18 -4.05
C ILE A 84 27.72 -17.14 -5.23
N GLY A 85 28.31 -16.80 -6.38
CA GLY A 85 28.14 -17.58 -7.60
C GLY A 85 26.67 -17.69 -8.02
N GLU A 86 26.15 -18.91 -8.16
CA GLU A 86 24.80 -19.20 -8.65
C GLU A 86 23.73 -19.39 -7.54
N ARG A 87 24.09 -19.09 -6.27
CA ARG A 87 23.23 -19.28 -5.09
C ARG A 87 22.23 -18.16 -4.87
N TYR A 88 21.09 -18.45 -4.25
CA TYR A 88 20.10 -17.42 -3.95
C TYR A 88 20.55 -16.48 -2.83
N VAL A 89 20.12 -15.22 -2.92
CA VAL A 89 20.31 -14.19 -1.88
C VAL A 89 18.98 -13.87 -1.23
N GLY A 90 18.92 -13.94 0.09
CA GLY A 90 17.73 -13.60 0.85
C GLY A 90 17.67 -12.12 1.21
N ILE A 91 16.63 -11.42 0.77
CA ILE A 91 16.25 -10.13 1.36
C ILE A 91 15.28 -10.37 2.52
N MET A 92 15.72 -10.10 3.75
CA MET A 92 14.86 -10.22 4.92
C MET A 92 14.17 -8.90 5.25
N GLU A 93 12.87 -8.99 5.50
CA GLU A 93 12.05 -7.84 5.91
C GLU A 93 12.43 -7.33 7.31
N PHE A 94 12.76 -8.25 8.22
CA PHE A 94 13.15 -7.97 9.59
C PHE A 94 14.51 -8.61 9.86
N TYR A 95 15.41 -7.88 10.51
CA TYR A 95 16.72 -8.35 10.99
C TYR A 95 17.79 -8.62 9.93
N GLY A 96 17.47 -8.49 8.64
CA GLY A 96 18.49 -8.50 7.57
C GLY A 96 18.97 -7.10 7.24
N ASP A 97 19.92 -7.01 6.30
CA ASP A 97 20.34 -5.75 5.71
C ASP A 97 19.72 -5.53 4.32
N PRO A 98 18.47 -5.02 4.23
CA PRO A 98 17.84 -4.74 2.95
C PRO A 98 18.57 -3.64 2.17
N ASN A 99 19.33 -2.75 2.83
CA ASN A 99 20.08 -1.71 2.14
C ASN A 99 21.29 -2.30 1.42
N PHE A 100 22.00 -3.22 2.07
CA PHE A 100 23.08 -3.98 1.44
C PHE A 100 22.57 -4.78 0.25
N VAL A 101 21.48 -5.55 0.40
CA VAL A 101 20.95 -6.37 -0.72
C VAL A 101 20.49 -5.49 -1.88
N ARG A 102 19.90 -4.31 -1.61
CA ARG A 102 19.55 -3.33 -2.65
C ARG A 102 20.77 -2.74 -3.34
N ALA A 103 21.83 -2.42 -2.60
CA ALA A 103 23.08 -1.94 -3.18
C ALA A 103 23.75 -3.03 -4.03
N PHE A 104 23.75 -4.27 -3.54
CA PHE A 104 24.21 -5.45 -4.24
C PHE A 104 23.51 -5.65 -5.58
N TYR A 105 22.17 -5.62 -5.59
CA TYR A 105 21.42 -5.67 -6.83
C TYR A 105 21.80 -4.54 -7.80
N LYS A 106 21.85 -3.30 -7.30
CA LYS A 106 22.13 -2.12 -8.14
C LYS A 106 23.51 -2.15 -8.81
N ILE A 107 24.50 -2.71 -8.14
CA ILE A 107 25.89 -2.78 -8.64
C ILE A 107 26.08 -3.98 -9.56
N THR A 108 25.52 -5.14 -9.20
CA THR A 108 25.83 -6.42 -9.85
C THR A 108 24.77 -6.87 -10.86
N GLY A 109 23.55 -6.35 -10.76
CA GLY A 109 22.39 -6.82 -11.52
C GLY A 109 21.91 -8.21 -11.12
N TYR A 110 22.32 -8.75 -9.95
CA TYR A 110 22.04 -10.12 -9.55
C TYR A 110 20.54 -10.41 -9.37
N LYS A 111 19.98 -11.35 -10.13
CA LYS A 111 18.53 -11.59 -10.15
C LYS A 111 18.03 -12.76 -9.30
N LYS A 112 18.90 -13.54 -8.68
CA LYS A 112 18.51 -14.64 -7.78
C LYS A 112 18.31 -14.13 -6.34
N ILE A 113 17.47 -13.10 -6.18
CA ILE A 113 17.16 -12.51 -4.88
C ILE A 113 15.73 -12.89 -4.49
N VAL A 114 15.57 -13.56 -3.35
CA VAL A 114 14.28 -14.02 -2.83
C VAL A 114 13.93 -13.33 -1.51
N LYS A 115 12.64 -13.10 -1.28
CA LYS A 115 12.13 -12.51 -0.04
C LYS A 115 12.01 -13.56 1.05
N VAL A 116 12.64 -13.30 2.18
CA VAL A 116 12.73 -14.23 3.30
C VAL A 116 11.97 -13.71 4.53
N HIS A 117 11.13 -14.57 5.11
CA HIS A 117 10.52 -14.34 6.42
C HIS A 117 11.13 -15.27 7.45
N TYR A 118 11.79 -14.70 8.45
CA TYR A 118 12.39 -15.44 9.55
C TYR A 118 11.61 -15.24 10.84
N VAL A 119 11.26 -16.34 11.52
CA VAL A 119 10.72 -16.31 12.89
C VAL A 119 11.82 -16.71 13.85
N LYS A 120 12.23 -15.79 14.73
CA LYS A 120 13.28 -16.08 15.71
C LYS A 120 12.80 -17.10 16.75
N PRO A 121 13.66 -18.04 17.20
CA PRO A 121 13.33 -18.94 18.31
C PRO A 121 12.82 -18.22 19.56
N LYS A 122 13.38 -17.04 19.88
CA LYS A 122 12.99 -16.22 21.03
C LYS A 122 11.59 -15.60 20.91
N GLU A 123 11.04 -15.47 19.70
CA GLU A 123 9.69 -14.94 19.48
C GLU A 123 8.62 -16.03 19.61
N LEU A 124 9.01 -17.29 19.45
CA LEU A 124 8.10 -18.43 19.39
C LEU A 124 7.17 -18.56 20.61
N PRO A 125 7.61 -18.32 21.87
CA PRO A 125 6.72 -18.39 23.04
C PRO A 125 5.55 -17.40 23.02
N ARG A 126 5.55 -16.41 22.12
CA ARG A 126 4.47 -15.42 21.98
C ARG A 126 3.32 -15.92 21.11
N TYR A 127 3.44 -17.10 20.50
CA TYR A 127 2.50 -17.62 19.52
C TYR A 127 1.95 -18.98 19.94
N ASP A 128 0.65 -19.14 19.75
CA ASP A 128 -0.01 -20.44 19.58
C ASP A 128 0.03 -20.87 18.10
N SER A 129 -0.40 -22.10 17.79
CA SER A 129 -0.36 -22.63 16.42
C SER A 129 -1.23 -21.82 15.44
N PHE A 130 -2.37 -21.30 15.89
CA PHE A 130 -3.27 -20.49 15.05
C PHE A 130 -2.72 -19.09 14.74
N SER A 131 -2.20 -18.39 15.75
CA SER A 131 -1.58 -17.06 15.61
C SER A 131 -0.29 -17.12 14.81
N LEU A 132 0.50 -18.20 14.94
CA LEU A 132 1.64 -18.47 14.08
C LEU A 132 1.18 -18.70 12.63
N PHE A 133 0.19 -19.57 12.40
CA PHE A 133 -0.41 -19.75 11.07
C PHE A 133 -0.84 -18.41 10.44
N LYS A 134 -1.54 -17.55 11.18
CA LYS A 134 -1.93 -16.21 10.69
C LYS A 134 -0.72 -15.31 10.36
N ARG A 135 0.38 -15.41 11.11
CA ARG A 135 1.62 -14.71 10.78
C ARG A 135 2.20 -15.21 9.45
N LEU A 136 2.26 -16.53 9.24
CA LEU A 136 2.75 -17.13 8.00
C LEU A 136 1.85 -16.80 6.81
N TRP A 137 0.53 -16.89 6.98
CA TRP A 137 -0.46 -16.49 5.99
C TRP A 137 -0.22 -15.05 5.51
N ARG A 138 -0.07 -14.10 6.44
CA ARG A 138 0.18 -12.69 6.11
C ARG A 138 1.53 -12.49 5.43
N ALA A 139 2.55 -13.24 5.82
CA ALA A 139 3.85 -13.20 5.17
C ALA A 139 3.71 -13.52 3.67
N VAL A 140 2.95 -14.56 3.32
CA VAL A 140 2.72 -14.92 1.91
C VAL A 140 1.74 -13.97 1.22
N VAL A 141 0.53 -13.80 1.77
CA VAL A 141 -0.57 -13.13 1.06
C VAL A 141 -0.43 -11.61 1.03
N GLU A 142 0.07 -10.99 2.11
CA GLU A 142 0.21 -9.53 2.16
C GLU A 142 1.58 -9.05 1.66
N ARG A 143 2.62 -9.89 1.74
CA ARG A 143 4.01 -9.46 1.50
C ARG A 143 4.72 -10.26 0.41
N SER A 144 4.08 -11.30 -0.11
CA SER A 144 4.62 -12.19 -1.15
C SER A 144 5.99 -12.71 -0.79
N ILE A 145 6.11 -13.24 0.42
CA ILE A 145 7.31 -13.95 0.88
C ILE A 145 7.42 -15.25 0.10
N GLU A 146 8.64 -15.55 -0.34
CA GLU A 146 8.98 -16.73 -1.14
C GLU A 146 9.61 -17.82 -0.28
N VAL A 147 10.36 -17.43 0.75
CA VAL A 147 11.05 -18.36 1.66
C VAL A 147 10.70 -18.04 3.10
N ILE A 148 10.27 -19.06 3.86
CA ILE A 148 9.99 -18.96 5.29
C ILE A 148 11.01 -19.82 6.03
N VAL A 149 11.67 -19.23 7.03
CA VAL A 149 12.62 -19.93 7.91
C VAL A 149 12.07 -19.98 9.33
N LEU A 150 11.90 -21.19 9.87
CA LEU A 150 11.26 -21.45 11.17
C LEU A 150 12.14 -22.29 12.09
N PRO A 151 12.05 -22.10 13.42
CA PRO A 151 12.65 -23.03 14.37
C PRO A 151 11.85 -24.34 14.42
N ARG A 152 12.48 -25.45 14.76
CA ARG A 152 11.76 -26.71 15.03
C ARG A 152 11.02 -26.64 16.35
N SER A 153 9.71 -26.90 16.33
CA SER A 153 8.88 -27.01 17.53
C SER A 153 7.52 -27.63 17.20
N LYS A 154 6.85 -28.20 18.21
CA LYS A 154 5.47 -28.73 18.07
C LYS A 154 4.48 -27.68 17.55
N VAL A 155 4.58 -26.44 18.05
CA VAL A 155 3.70 -25.32 17.62
C VAL A 155 3.89 -25.01 16.13
N VAL A 156 5.13 -25.08 15.64
CA VAL A 156 5.46 -24.89 14.23
C VAL A 156 4.89 -26.02 13.38
N ASP A 157 5.02 -27.27 13.82
CA ASP A 157 4.51 -28.43 13.07
C ASP A 157 2.98 -28.35 12.90
N GLU A 158 2.25 -27.98 13.96
CA GLU A 158 0.81 -27.75 13.91
C GLU A 158 0.43 -26.60 12.99
N ALA A 159 1.12 -25.45 13.10
CA ALA A 159 0.88 -24.29 12.26
C ALA A 159 1.15 -24.59 10.77
N LEU A 160 2.22 -25.36 10.48
CA LEU A 160 2.58 -25.77 9.12
C LEU A 160 1.59 -26.75 8.52
N LYS A 161 0.96 -27.61 9.35
CA LYS A 161 -0.11 -28.50 8.89
C LYS A 161 -1.27 -27.67 8.31
N SER A 162 -1.78 -26.71 9.09
CA SER A 162 -2.82 -25.79 8.61
C SER A 162 -2.36 -24.93 7.44
N PHE A 163 -1.08 -24.54 7.39
CA PHE A 163 -0.53 -23.74 6.29
C PHE A 163 -0.52 -24.49 4.95
N LYS A 164 -0.18 -25.78 4.96
CA LYS A 164 -0.12 -26.64 3.76
C LYS A 164 -1.49 -26.88 3.13
N ASP A 165 -2.58 -26.71 3.87
CA ASP A 165 -3.94 -26.84 3.34
C ASP A 165 -4.28 -25.70 2.35
N PHE A 166 -3.54 -24.58 2.39
CA PHE A 166 -3.83 -23.39 1.58
C PHE A 166 -2.74 -23.00 0.58
N PHE A 167 -1.48 -23.37 0.82
CA PHE A 167 -0.35 -22.98 -0.03
C PHE A 167 0.42 -24.19 -0.56
N GLN A 168 0.90 -24.06 -1.80
CA GLN A 168 1.81 -25.04 -2.39
C GLN A 168 3.21 -24.84 -1.79
N VAL A 169 3.61 -25.76 -0.92
CA VAL A 169 4.93 -25.73 -0.28
C VAL A 169 5.94 -26.51 -1.11
N SER A 170 6.93 -25.80 -1.64
CA SER A 170 8.06 -26.37 -2.39
C SER A 170 9.22 -26.72 -1.45
N SER A 171 10.01 -27.74 -1.83
CA SER A 171 11.29 -28.08 -1.20
C SER A 171 12.48 -27.30 -1.79
N GLU A 172 12.30 -26.68 -2.96
CA GLU A 172 13.32 -25.89 -3.64
C GLU A 172 13.05 -24.40 -3.51
N VAL A 173 14.10 -23.57 -3.47
CA VAL A 173 13.96 -22.11 -3.45
C VAL A 173 13.31 -21.66 -4.77
N PRO A 174 12.14 -20.99 -4.72
CA PRO A 174 11.44 -20.58 -5.94
C PRO A 174 12.24 -19.51 -6.67
N SER A 175 12.08 -19.46 -7.99
CA SER A 175 12.67 -18.40 -8.80
C SER A 175 11.95 -17.06 -8.54
N PRO A 176 12.67 -15.95 -8.36
CA PRO A 176 12.07 -14.63 -8.17
C PRO A 176 11.18 -14.22 -9.36
N ASP A 177 10.16 -13.43 -9.07
CA ASP A 177 9.26 -12.93 -10.11
C ASP A 177 10.01 -12.03 -11.10
N ASN A 178 10.12 -12.50 -12.34
CA ASN A 178 10.73 -11.77 -13.46
C ASN A 178 9.73 -11.43 -14.57
N THR A 179 8.42 -11.49 -14.27
CA THR A 179 7.43 -11.01 -15.22
C THR A 179 7.52 -9.50 -15.42
N SER A 180 7.57 -9.08 -16.68
CA SER A 180 7.59 -7.66 -17.03
C SER A 180 6.40 -7.33 -17.93
N TRP A 181 5.37 -6.75 -17.35
CA TRP A 181 4.20 -6.25 -18.08
C TRP A 181 4.48 -4.92 -18.77
N ASN A 182 5.62 -4.76 -19.47
CA ASN A 182 6.03 -3.51 -20.15
C ASN A 182 5.61 -2.24 -19.39
N SER A 183 6.11 -2.09 -18.16
CA SER A 183 5.72 -1.03 -17.21
C SER A 183 5.58 0.36 -17.87
N LYS A 184 6.49 0.72 -18.78
CA LYS A 184 6.45 1.98 -19.54
C LYS A 184 5.18 2.20 -20.35
N VAL A 185 4.57 1.17 -20.95
CA VAL A 185 3.29 1.26 -21.66
C VAL A 185 2.18 1.67 -20.69
N PHE A 186 2.15 1.05 -19.50
CA PHE A 186 1.23 1.44 -18.43
C PHE A 186 1.53 2.82 -17.86
N GLY A 187 2.80 3.24 -17.84
CA GLY A 187 3.18 4.61 -17.56
C GLY A 187 2.58 5.61 -18.55
N VAL A 188 2.59 5.31 -19.85
CA VAL A 188 1.92 6.15 -20.87
C VAL A 188 0.41 6.17 -20.66
N LEU A 189 -0.23 5.02 -20.40
CA LEU A 189 -1.66 4.95 -20.10
C LEU A 189 -2.04 5.75 -18.84
N LEU A 190 -1.22 5.68 -17.78
CA LEU A 190 -1.35 6.52 -16.59
C LEU A 190 -1.28 8.00 -16.96
N GLY A 191 -0.32 8.38 -17.80
CA GLY A 191 -0.16 9.76 -18.27
C GLY A 191 -1.35 10.26 -19.09
N ILE A 192 -1.91 9.42 -19.97
CA ILE A 192 -3.14 9.73 -20.74
C ILE A 192 -4.32 9.89 -19.78
N TYR A 193 -4.51 8.95 -18.86
CA TYR A 193 -5.61 8.96 -17.89
C TYR A 193 -5.63 10.25 -17.05
N VAL A 194 -4.46 10.64 -16.53
CA VAL A 194 -4.32 11.86 -15.73
C VAL A 194 -4.43 13.09 -16.63
N GLY A 195 -3.82 13.08 -17.82
CA GLY A 195 -3.86 14.21 -18.77
C GLY A 195 -5.28 14.56 -19.25
N LEU A 196 -6.14 13.56 -19.46
CA LEU A 196 -7.56 13.79 -19.79
C LEU A 196 -8.31 14.53 -18.66
N GLN A 197 -7.86 14.41 -17.43
CA GLN A 197 -8.48 15.02 -16.25
C GLN A 197 -7.74 16.26 -15.75
N ALA A 198 -6.47 16.42 -16.14
CA ALA A 198 -5.60 17.52 -15.75
C ALA A 198 -4.61 17.79 -16.89
N PRO A 199 -5.02 18.51 -17.96
CA PRO A 199 -4.21 18.64 -19.19
C PRO A 199 -2.78 19.13 -18.98
N PHE A 200 -2.55 19.97 -17.98
CA PHE A 200 -1.22 20.46 -17.61
C PHE A 200 -0.27 19.35 -17.13
N SER A 201 -0.79 18.19 -16.70
CA SER A 201 0.03 17.04 -16.30
C SER A 201 0.82 16.45 -17.45
N ILE A 202 0.46 16.75 -18.71
CA ILE A 202 1.21 16.31 -19.90
C ILE A 202 2.66 16.79 -19.83
N LEU A 203 2.94 17.93 -19.18
CA LEU A 203 4.31 18.42 -18.98
C LEU A 203 5.18 17.42 -18.20
N ALA A 204 4.59 16.56 -17.36
CA ALA A 204 5.33 15.55 -16.62
C ALA A 204 5.96 14.48 -17.53
N PHE A 205 5.51 14.32 -18.79
CA PHE A 205 6.18 13.45 -19.77
C PHE A 205 7.63 13.86 -20.05
N ALA A 206 8.03 15.10 -19.76
CA ALA A 206 9.44 15.51 -19.80
C ALA A 206 10.32 14.66 -18.87
N PHE A 207 9.75 14.10 -17.79
CA PHE A 207 10.45 13.22 -16.86
C PHE A 207 10.41 11.74 -17.27
N PHE A 208 9.84 11.37 -18.41
CA PHE A 208 9.64 9.96 -18.78
C PHE A 208 10.94 9.14 -18.85
N ASN A 209 12.06 9.78 -19.21
CA ASN A 209 13.40 9.18 -19.16
C ASN A 209 13.80 8.78 -17.73
N ASN A 210 13.43 9.60 -16.75
CA ASN A 210 13.58 9.30 -15.33
C ASN A 210 12.28 8.67 -14.80
N TYR A 211 12.09 7.39 -15.13
CA TYR A 211 10.80 6.73 -15.03
C TYR A 211 10.18 6.74 -13.62
N TRP A 212 10.98 6.53 -12.56
CA TRP A 212 10.46 6.57 -11.18
C TRP A 212 9.89 7.95 -10.81
N LEU A 213 10.54 9.02 -11.30
CA LEU A 213 10.11 10.40 -11.09
C LEU A 213 8.83 10.68 -11.88
N PHE A 214 8.78 10.25 -13.14
CA PHE A 214 7.58 10.34 -13.99
C PHE A 214 6.36 9.72 -13.31
N VAL A 215 6.44 8.45 -12.88
CA VAL A 215 5.31 7.76 -12.23
C VAL A 215 4.93 8.49 -10.93
N SER A 216 5.91 8.91 -10.13
CA SER A 216 5.65 9.63 -8.88
C SER A 216 4.88 10.93 -9.11
N VAL A 217 5.37 11.78 -10.02
CA VAL A 217 4.74 13.06 -10.36
C VAL A 217 3.35 12.84 -10.96
N MET A 218 3.22 11.92 -11.91
CA MET A 218 1.95 11.66 -12.59
C MET A 218 0.90 11.15 -11.62
N SER A 219 1.25 10.22 -10.72
CA SER A 219 0.29 9.72 -9.74
C SER A 219 -0.09 10.78 -8.69
N ILE A 220 0.84 11.63 -8.25
CA ILE A 220 0.52 12.74 -7.33
C ILE A 220 -0.46 13.71 -8.01
N LEU A 221 -0.19 14.14 -9.24
CA LEU A 221 -1.12 14.97 -10.01
C LEU A 221 -2.46 14.25 -10.25
N GLY A 222 -2.41 12.95 -10.50
CA GLY A 222 -3.56 12.07 -10.62
C GLY A 222 -4.43 12.08 -9.37
N THR A 223 -3.87 12.06 -8.16
CA THR A 223 -4.68 12.10 -6.92
C THR A 223 -5.46 13.42 -6.80
N LEU A 224 -4.85 14.53 -7.23
CA LEU A 224 -5.52 15.83 -7.28
C LEU A 224 -6.62 15.85 -8.35
N ALA A 225 -6.31 15.36 -9.56
CA ALA A 225 -7.26 15.26 -10.66
C ALA A 225 -8.47 14.39 -10.26
N ALA A 226 -8.22 13.21 -9.70
CA ALA A 226 -9.24 12.28 -9.26
C ALA A 226 -10.19 12.89 -8.21
N TYR A 227 -9.66 13.73 -7.32
CA TYR A 227 -10.46 14.40 -6.28
C TYR A 227 -11.22 15.63 -6.80
N PHE A 228 -10.64 16.41 -7.71
CA PHE A 228 -11.20 17.70 -8.15
C PHE A 228 -11.98 17.67 -9.47
N ALA A 229 -11.84 16.61 -10.28
CA ALA A 229 -12.49 16.50 -11.59
C ALA A 229 -14.01 16.23 -11.50
N SER A 230 -14.48 15.59 -10.42
CA SER A 230 -15.91 15.32 -10.20
C SER A 230 -16.37 15.88 -8.86
N ASN A 231 -17.65 16.27 -8.76
CA ASN A 231 -18.32 16.58 -7.51
C ASN A 231 -18.96 15.33 -6.87
N ASN A 232 -19.20 14.28 -7.64
CA ASN A 232 -19.80 13.05 -7.15
C ASN A 232 -18.80 12.27 -6.27
N LYS A 233 -19.21 11.98 -5.02
CA LYS A 233 -18.40 11.26 -4.02
C LYS A 233 -17.95 9.89 -4.53
N PHE A 234 -18.84 9.14 -5.16
CA PHE A 234 -18.57 7.79 -5.66
C PHE A 234 -17.63 7.83 -6.85
N THR A 235 -17.82 8.79 -7.76
CA THR A 235 -16.90 9.01 -8.88
C THR A 235 -15.49 9.32 -8.37
N LYS A 236 -15.32 10.15 -7.33
CA LYS A 236 -13.99 10.40 -6.73
C LYS A 236 -13.33 9.13 -6.20
N VAL A 237 -14.08 8.28 -5.49
CA VAL A 237 -13.57 7.00 -4.97
C VAL A 237 -13.15 6.10 -6.13
N ALA A 238 -14.04 5.87 -7.10
CA ALA A 238 -13.75 5.03 -8.26
C ALA A 238 -12.54 5.55 -9.06
N ASN A 239 -12.40 6.87 -9.19
CA ASN A 239 -11.30 7.50 -9.90
C ASN A 239 -9.95 7.26 -9.20
N ILE A 240 -9.91 7.29 -7.86
CA ILE A 240 -8.73 6.92 -7.07
C ILE A 240 -8.38 5.43 -7.22
N PHE A 241 -9.37 4.54 -7.31
CA PHE A 241 -9.13 3.11 -7.57
C PHE A 241 -8.47 2.89 -8.94
N VAL A 242 -9.04 3.48 -10.00
CA VAL A 242 -8.49 3.36 -11.35
C VAL A 242 -7.09 3.95 -11.43
N LEU A 243 -6.86 5.11 -10.81
CA LEU A 243 -5.54 5.72 -10.69
C LEU A 243 -4.54 4.80 -9.97
N GLY A 244 -4.95 4.22 -8.84
CA GLY A 244 -4.14 3.30 -8.05
C GLY A 244 -3.73 2.08 -8.87
N LEU A 245 -4.70 1.46 -9.56
CA LEU A 245 -4.46 0.30 -10.43
C LEU A 245 -3.52 0.64 -11.60
N LEU A 246 -3.72 1.75 -12.30
CA LEU A 246 -2.82 2.20 -13.37
C LEU A 246 -1.41 2.46 -12.84
N THR A 247 -1.29 3.08 -11.66
CA THR A 247 -0.01 3.29 -11.00
C THR A 247 0.66 1.97 -10.65
N ASN A 248 -0.10 0.99 -10.14
CA ASN A 248 0.42 -0.34 -9.83
C ASN A 248 0.98 -1.03 -11.08
N PHE A 249 0.24 -1.05 -12.20
CA PHE A 249 0.73 -1.59 -13.46
C PHE A 249 1.94 -0.82 -14.02
N SER A 250 1.99 0.50 -13.83
CA SER A 250 3.15 1.32 -14.22
C SER A 250 4.41 1.01 -13.41
N LEU A 251 4.26 0.44 -12.21
CA LEU A 251 5.36 0.02 -11.35
C LEU A 251 5.65 -1.49 -11.47
N TYR A 252 5.03 -2.19 -12.42
CA TYR A 252 5.19 -3.63 -12.60
C TYR A 252 6.53 -3.97 -13.27
N SER A 253 7.61 -3.97 -12.49
CA SER A 253 8.94 -4.41 -12.90
C SER A 253 9.61 -5.23 -11.80
N TYR A 254 10.66 -5.96 -12.20
CA TYR A 254 11.42 -6.86 -11.33
C TYR A 254 11.83 -6.19 -10.00
N GLU A 255 12.27 -4.93 -10.06
CA GLU A 255 12.76 -4.19 -8.91
C GLU A 255 11.68 -3.92 -7.86
N TYR A 256 10.46 -3.57 -8.31
CA TYR A 256 9.33 -3.27 -7.41
C TYR A 256 8.62 -4.54 -6.92
N LEU A 257 8.58 -5.61 -7.72
CA LEU A 257 7.98 -6.90 -7.34
C LEU A 257 8.79 -7.61 -6.24
N ASN A 258 10.13 -7.48 -6.31
CA ASN A 258 11.07 -8.13 -5.41
C ASN A 258 11.57 -7.22 -4.26
N ASP A 259 10.88 -6.11 -3.99
CA ASP A 259 11.14 -5.18 -2.86
C ASP A 259 12.53 -4.51 -2.86
N LEU A 260 13.17 -4.50 -4.04
CA LEU A 260 14.48 -3.86 -4.30
C LEU A 260 14.32 -2.34 -4.50
N GLU A 261 13.21 -1.93 -5.10
CA GLU A 261 12.77 -0.55 -5.14
C GLU A 261 11.37 -0.38 -4.55
N VAL A 262 11.12 0.82 -4.00
CA VAL A 262 9.84 1.18 -3.39
C VAL A 262 9.35 2.46 -4.05
N TYR A 263 8.03 2.58 -4.22
CA TYR A 263 7.42 3.82 -4.71
C TYR A 263 7.81 5.01 -3.82
N ARG A 264 8.43 6.03 -4.43
CA ARG A 264 9.03 7.17 -3.70
C ARG A 264 8.04 8.32 -3.44
N GLY A 265 6.89 8.33 -4.12
CA GLY A 265 5.88 9.38 -4.01
C GLY A 265 4.98 9.32 -2.77
N VAL A 266 5.06 8.27 -1.93
CA VAL A 266 4.15 8.03 -0.79
C VAL A 266 4.03 9.22 0.15
N LYS A 267 5.17 9.78 0.58
CA LYS A 267 5.17 10.89 1.57
C LYS A 267 4.60 12.17 0.97
N ILE A 268 4.92 12.46 -0.29
CA ILE A 268 4.45 13.65 -0.98
C ILE A 268 2.95 13.54 -1.26
N SER A 269 2.47 12.37 -1.72
CA SER A 269 1.04 12.12 -1.93
C SER A 269 0.25 12.29 -0.63
N LEU A 270 0.78 11.80 0.52
CA LEU A 270 0.19 11.94 1.86
C LEU A 270 0.01 13.37 2.33
N VAL A 271 0.79 14.32 1.81
CA VAL A 271 0.71 15.73 2.21
C VAL A 271 -0.09 16.54 1.18
N THR A 272 0.15 16.31 -0.11
CA THR A 272 -0.26 17.21 -1.18
C THR A 272 -1.78 17.38 -1.27
N LEU A 273 -2.55 16.28 -1.29
CA LEU A 273 -4.02 16.36 -1.39
C LEU A 273 -4.66 16.98 -0.12
N PRO A 274 -4.37 16.52 1.12
CA PRO A 274 -4.91 17.10 2.34
C PRO A 274 -4.56 18.57 2.48
N LEU A 275 -3.32 18.94 2.15
CA LEU A 275 -2.86 20.32 2.21
C LEU A 275 -3.65 21.20 1.24
N ILE A 276 -3.78 20.81 -0.03
CA ILE A 276 -4.52 21.60 -1.03
C ILE A 276 -6.00 21.69 -0.66
N VAL A 277 -6.62 20.58 -0.24
CA VAL A 277 -8.03 20.58 0.18
C VAL A 277 -8.23 21.45 1.43
N GLY A 278 -7.35 21.32 2.43
CA GLY A 278 -7.36 22.12 3.65
C GLY A 278 -7.22 23.61 3.35
N LEU A 279 -6.27 24.01 2.49
CA LEU A 279 -6.08 25.39 2.06
C LEU A 279 -7.31 25.95 1.31
N LEU A 280 -7.96 25.15 0.47
CA LEU A 280 -9.17 25.57 -0.25
C LEU A 280 -10.36 25.74 0.68
N ILE A 281 -10.57 24.81 1.63
CA ILE A 281 -11.60 24.92 2.65
C ILE A 281 -11.37 26.18 3.47
N PHE A 282 -10.13 26.36 3.94
CA PHE A 282 -9.72 27.52 4.71
C PHE A 282 -9.99 28.84 3.98
N ARG A 283 -9.55 28.94 2.73
CA ARG A 283 -9.77 30.12 1.89
C ARG A 283 -11.25 30.44 1.73
N ASN A 284 -12.08 29.43 1.44
CA ASN A 284 -13.52 29.63 1.23
C ASN A 284 -14.20 30.16 2.51
N MET A 285 -13.85 29.60 3.67
CA MET A 285 -14.45 30.02 4.94
C MET A 285 -13.98 31.41 5.39
N TYR A 286 -12.70 31.75 5.15
CA TYR A 286 -12.18 33.10 5.39
C TYR A 286 -12.94 34.14 4.55
N GLN A 287 -13.15 33.86 3.26
CA GLN A 287 -13.89 34.75 2.36
C GLN A 287 -15.35 34.96 2.80
N LYS A 288 -16.01 33.92 3.30
CA LYS A 288 -17.39 33.98 3.81
C LYS A 288 -17.54 34.67 5.17
N HIS A 289 -16.45 35.08 5.81
CA HIS A 289 -16.45 35.59 7.19
C HIS A 289 -17.11 34.62 8.19
N SER A 290 -17.18 33.32 7.86
CA SER A 290 -17.92 32.32 8.63
C SER A 290 -17.15 31.78 9.84
N ILE A 291 -15.92 32.27 10.10
CA ILE A 291 -15.12 31.83 11.23
C ILE A 291 -14.29 32.93 11.90
N LYS A 292 -14.14 32.79 13.23
CA LYS A 292 -13.24 33.61 14.05
C LYS A 292 -11.77 33.21 13.81
N ARG A 293 -10.84 34.17 13.95
CA ARG A 293 -9.38 33.96 13.81
C ARG A 293 -8.81 32.81 14.64
N TRP A 294 -9.41 32.45 15.78
CA TRP A 294 -8.98 31.30 16.57
C TRP A 294 -9.25 29.95 15.90
N HIS A 295 -10.35 29.78 15.17
CA HIS A 295 -10.65 28.53 14.44
C HIS A 295 -9.67 28.28 13.30
N VAL A 296 -9.15 29.37 12.72
CA VAL A 296 -8.09 29.34 11.70
C VAL A 296 -6.82 28.74 12.27
N ILE A 297 -6.38 29.26 13.42
CA ILE A 297 -5.15 28.83 14.07
C ILE A 297 -5.30 27.39 14.56
N THR A 298 -6.41 27.05 15.20
CA THR A 298 -6.64 25.69 15.72
C THR A 298 -6.75 24.66 14.59
N ALA A 299 -7.48 24.93 13.52
CA ALA A 299 -7.56 24.02 12.37
C ALA A 299 -6.21 23.88 11.65
N GLY A 300 -5.45 24.97 11.52
CA GLY A 300 -4.10 24.94 10.94
C GLY A 300 -3.14 24.09 11.76
N VAL A 301 -3.11 24.27 13.09
CA VAL A 301 -2.27 23.48 14.00
C VAL A 301 -2.70 22.01 14.01
N LEU A 302 -4.00 21.72 14.13
CA LEU A 302 -4.52 20.35 14.11
C LEU A 302 -4.24 19.66 12.78
N GLY A 303 -4.37 20.37 11.65
CA GLY A 303 -4.03 19.85 10.33
C GLY A 303 -2.53 19.52 10.20
N ALA A 304 -1.65 20.40 10.69
CA ALA A 304 -0.21 20.17 10.69
C ALA A 304 0.18 18.96 11.58
N VAL A 305 -0.43 18.84 12.76
CA VAL A 305 -0.24 17.70 13.65
C VAL A 305 -0.73 16.40 12.99
N ALA A 306 -1.91 16.42 12.36
CA ALA A 306 -2.46 15.26 11.67
C ALA A 306 -1.54 14.79 10.52
N ILE A 307 -1.06 15.72 9.70
CA ILE A 307 -0.11 15.42 8.61
C ILE A 307 1.18 14.83 9.16
N THR A 308 1.77 15.47 10.19
CA THR A 308 3.02 15.02 10.80
C THR A 308 2.86 13.61 11.39
N TYR A 309 1.77 13.38 12.12
CA TYR A 309 1.46 12.07 12.67
C TYR A 309 1.31 11.02 11.57
N MET A 310 0.60 11.32 10.47
CA MET A 310 0.46 10.40 9.34
C MET A 310 1.79 10.09 8.67
N LEU A 311 2.70 11.06 8.55
CA LEU A 311 4.05 10.86 8.01
C LEU A 311 4.89 9.95 8.92
N MET A 312 4.86 10.14 10.24
CA MET A 312 5.56 9.25 11.18
C MET A 312 5.03 7.83 11.08
N ARG A 313 3.70 7.67 11.13
CA ARG A 313 3.00 6.38 11.00
C ARG A 313 3.15 5.71 9.64
N SER A 314 3.65 6.41 8.62
CA SER A 314 3.96 5.81 7.30
C SER A 314 5.32 5.10 7.29
N GLY A 315 6.24 5.49 8.18
CA GLY A 315 7.60 4.97 8.26
C GLY A 315 7.78 3.76 9.20
N ASN A 316 6.72 3.07 9.59
CA ASN A 316 6.72 2.01 10.62
C ASN A 316 7.19 2.44 12.03
N TYR A 317 7.40 3.73 12.28
CA TYR A 317 7.64 4.29 13.60
C TYR A 317 6.33 4.82 14.17
N GLY A 318 5.82 4.18 15.22
CA GLY A 318 4.64 4.69 15.91
C GLY A 318 4.11 3.73 16.96
N TYR A 319 3.83 4.27 18.14
CA TYR A 319 3.13 3.55 19.20
C TYR A 319 1.76 3.10 18.69
N VAL A 320 1.42 1.84 18.89
CA VAL A 320 0.08 1.29 18.63
C VAL A 320 -0.60 1.19 19.98
N LEU A 321 -1.78 1.79 20.11
CA LEU A 321 -2.57 1.68 21.32
C LEU A 321 -3.13 0.25 21.42
N ASP A 322 -3.14 -0.34 22.62
CA ASP A 322 -3.65 -1.71 22.86
C ASP A 322 -5.09 -1.90 22.36
N PHE A 323 -5.92 -0.86 22.43
CA PHE A 323 -7.27 -0.87 21.89
C PHE A 323 -7.31 -0.98 20.37
N GLU A 324 -6.41 -0.28 19.66
CA GLU A 324 -6.29 -0.38 18.20
C GLU A 324 -5.87 -1.79 17.78
N GLU A 325 -4.99 -2.43 18.55
CA GLU A 325 -4.58 -3.82 18.31
C GLU A 325 -5.77 -4.78 18.43
N LYS A 326 -6.61 -4.63 19.46
CA LYS A 326 -7.84 -5.44 19.61
C LYS A 326 -8.79 -5.29 18.42
N ILE A 327 -9.07 -4.06 17.98
CA ILE A 327 -9.91 -3.82 16.80
C ILE A 327 -9.31 -4.48 15.56
N ARG A 328 -7.99 -4.35 15.36
CA ARG A 328 -7.30 -4.98 14.23
C ARG A 328 -7.45 -6.50 14.25
N LEU A 329 -7.33 -7.13 15.41
CA LEU A 329 -7.51 -8.57 15.57
C LEU A 329 -8.96 -8.99 15.28
N THR A 330 -9.95 -8.23 15.76
CA THR A 330 -11.37 -8.49 15.45
C THR A 330 -11.65 -8.39 13.95
N LEU A 331 -11.17 -7.33 13.31
CA LEU A 331 -11.32 -7.14 11.86
C LEU A 331 -10.60 -8.23 11.05
N GLU A 332 -9.42 -8.67 11.49
CA GLU A 332 -8.67 -9.76 10.87
C GLU A 332 -9.44 -11.08 10.95
N ASN A 333 -10.05 -11.39 12.11
CA ASN A 333 -10.86 -12.60 12.29
C ASN A 333 -12.16 -12.57 11.46
N ILE A 334 -12.73 -11.39 11.18
CA ILE A 334 -13.95 -11.26 10.36
C ILE A 334 -13.62 -11.32 8.87
N PHE A 335 -12.58 -10.60 8.41
CA PHE A 335 -12.37 -10.32 7.00
C PHE A 335 -11.25 -11.13 6.32
N ILE A 336 -10.56 -12.06 7.01
CA ILE A 336 -9.40 -12.84 6.50
C ILE A 336 -8.20 -11.95 6.13
N ILE A 337 -8.38 -10.97 5.24
CA ILE A 337 -7.50 -9.84 4.95
C ILE A 337 -8.09 -8.60 5.61
N ARG A 338 -7.43 -8.11 6.65
CA ARG A 338 -7.92 -6.98 7.46
C ARG A 338 -8.03 -5.67 6.64
N PRO A 339 -9.17 -4.96 6.69
CA PRO A 339 -9.28 -3.56 6.26
C PRO A 339 -8.26 -2.68 7.00
N ARG A 340 -7.70 -1.67 6.32
CA ARG A 340 -6.79 -0.75 7.00
C ARG A 340 -7.60 0.16 7.93
N PHE A 341 -7.26 0.13 9.22
CA PHE A 341 -7.93 0.94 10.24
C PHE A 341 -7.99 2.44 9.89
N LYS A 342 -6.93 2.97 9.27
CA LYS A 342 -6.88 4.39 8.84
C LYS A 342 -7.96 4.71 7.81
N GLU A 343 -8.18 3.83 6.83
CA GLU A 343 -9.21 4.02 5.82
C GLU A 343 -10.61 3.88 6.42
N LEU A 344 -10.81 2.87 7.27
CA LEU A 344 -12.08 2.65 7.97
C LEU A 344 -12.48 3.84 8.85
N PHE A 345 -11.51 4.61 9.34
CA PHE A 345 -11.78 5.80 10.15
C PHE A 345 -11.96 7.06 9.30
N PHE A 346 -11.09 7.29 8.31
CA PHE A 346 -11.09 8.55 7.55
C PHE A 346 -12.07 8.55 6.38
N LEU A 347 -12.27 7.43 5.68
CA LEU A 347 -13.17 7.39 4.52
C LEU A 347 -14.64 7.68 4.90
N PRO A 348 -15.21 7.18 6.02
CA PRO A 348 -16.55 7.57 6.43
C PRO A 348 -16.69 9.07 6.69
N MET A 349 -15.66 9.73 7.23
CA MET A 349 -15.68 11.18 7.46
C MET A 349 -15.92 11.94 6.17
N PHE A 350 -15.32 11.50 5.06
CA PHE A 350 -15.56 12.12 3.75
C PHE A 350 -17.03 12.03 3.32
N PHE A 351 -17.68 10.88 3.53
CA PHE A 351 -19.09 10.72 3.16
C PHE A 351 -20.01 11.52 4.08
N ILE A 352 -19.74 11.51 5.39
CA ILE A 352 -20.52 12.22 6.41
C ILE A 352 -20.40 13.75 6.25
N ALA A 353 -19.25 14.25 5.78
CA ALA A 353 -18.98 15.69 5.69
C ALA A 353 -20.08 16.52 5.00
N ASN A 354 -20.70 16.01 3.94
CA ASN A 354 -21.75 16.75 3.22
C ASN A 354 -23.10 16.77 3.96
N ASP A 355 -23.30 15.85 4.89
CA ASP A 355 -24.55 15.71 5.64
C ASP A 355 -24.50 16.58 6.91
N VAL A 356 -23.38 17.25 7.17
CA VAL A 356 -23.20 18.15 8.30
C VAL A 356 -23.40 19.59 7.85
N GLU A 357 -24.39 20.26 8.44
CA GLU A 357 -24.73 21.67 8.14
C GLU A 357 -23.66 22.67 8.58
N ASN A 358 -22.93 22.35 9.65
CA ASN A 358 -21.87 23.22 10.14
C ASN A 358 -20.68 23.19 9.17
N GLU A 359 -20.46 24.29 8.44
CA GLU A 359 -19.39 24.42 7.45
C GLU A 359 -17.99 24.10 8.02
N PHE A 360 -17.72 24.41 9.29
CA PHE A 360 -16.43 24.12 9.92
C PHE A 360 -16.25 22.62 10.13
N ILE A 361 -17.26 21.94 10.69
CA ILE A 361 -17.21 20.50 10.93
C ILE A 361 -17.18 19.74 9.59
N SER A 362 -18.00 20.16 8.63
CA SER A 362 -17.98 19.63 7.26
C SER A 362 -16.59 19.78 6.61
N GLY A 363 -15.96 20.94 6.78
CA GLY A 363 -14.60 21.20 6.32
C GLY A 363 -13.56 20.29 6.97
N VAL A 364 -13.60 20.15 8.30
CA VAL A 364 -12.69 19.27 9.05
C VAL A 364 -12.85 17.80 8.62
N LEU A 365 -14.09 17.31 8.51
CA LEU A 365 -14.39 15.95 8.04
C LEU A 365 -13.92 15.73 6.60
N THR A 366 -14.09 16.71 5.73
CA THR A 366 -13.60 16.66 4.34
C THR A 366 -12.07 16.58 4.29
N PHE A 367 -11.39 17.38 5.11
CA PHE A 367 -9.93 17.36 5.24
C PHE A 367 -9.44 15.98 5.68
N PHE A 368 -9.97 15.45 6.79
CA PHE A 368 -9.58 14.12 7.26
C PHE A 368 -9.93 13.01 6.26
N GLY A 369 -11.06 13.17 5.56
CA GLY A 369 -11.48 12.29 4.47
C GLY A 369 -10.44 12.11 3.36
N THR A 370 -9.62 13.12 3.08
CA THR A 370 -8.55 13.03 2.06
C THR A 370 -7.49 11.99 2.40
N PHE A 371 -7.22 11.72 3.68
CA PHE A 371 -6.30 10.65 4.08
C PHE A 371 -6.84 9.26 3.73
N GLY A 372 -8.17 9.08 3.74
CA GLY A 372 -8.80 7.84 3.27
C GLY A 372 -8.50 7.57 1.79
N PHE A 373 -8.66 8.59 0.93
CA PHE A 373 -8.34 8.47 -0.49
C PHE A 373 -6.87 8.16 -0.76
N ILE A 374 -5.96 8.87 -0.09
CA ILE A 374 -4.52 8.63 -0.29
C ILE A 374 -4.12 7.26 0.24
N SER A 375 -4.72 6.80 1.34
CA SER A 375 -4.44 5.47 1.86
C SER A 375 -4.83 4.40 0.83
N ILE A 376 -6.04 4.49 0.24
CA ILE A 376 -6.46 3.60 -0.85
C ILE A 376 -5.48 3.65 -2.03
N PHE A 377 -5.10 4.85 -2.47
CA PHE A 377 -4.14 5.01 -3.56
C PHE A 377 -2.78 4.36 -3.22
N ASN A 378 -2.26 4.60 -2.02
CA ASN A 378 -0.98 4.05 -1.57
C ASN A 378 -1.04 2.53 -1.41
N SER A 379 -2.21 1.95 -1.10
CA SER A 379 -2.43 0.51 -1.09
C SER A 379 -2.02 -0.16 -2.40
N PHE A 380 -2.30 0.49 -3.53
CA PHE A 380 -1.92 0.03 -4.86
C PHE A 380 -0.46 0.34 -5.22
N CYS A 381 0.21 1.25 -4.53
CA CYS A 381 1.64 1.53 -4.78
C CYS A 381 2.56 0.42 -4.25
N HIS A 382 2.05 -0.47 -3.39
CA HIS A 382 2.75 -1.65 -2.91
C HIS A 382 2.58 -2.83 -3.88
N VAL A 383 3.34 -2.81 -4.98
CA VAL A 383 3.21 -3.79 -6.08
C VAL A 383 3.54 -5.22 -5.67
N LYS A 384 4.40 -5.39 -4.65
CA LYS A 384 4.77 -6.71 -4.14
C LYS A 384 3.58 -7.54 -3.68
N THR A 385 2.53 -6.91 -3.15
CA THR A 385 1.32 -7.62 -2.73
C THR A 385 0.50 -8.04 -3.96
N PRO A 386 -0.03 -9.28 -4.01
CA PRO A 386 -0.85 -9.73 -5.13
C PRO A 386 -2.06 -8.79 -5.33
N ILE A 387 -2.41 -8.54 -6.59
CA ILE A 387 -3.40 -7.53 -6.94
C ILE A 387 -4.78 -7.84 -6.36
N TYR A 388 -5.15 -9.13 -6.31
CA TYR A 388 -6.43 -9.57 -5.77
C TYR A 388 -6.50 -9.35 -4.25
N THR A 389 -5.38 -9.50 -3.52
CA THR A 389 -5.31 -9.21 -2.08
C THR A 389 -5.54 -7.72 -1.82
N VAL A 390 -4.84 -6.85 -2.59
CA VAL A 390 -5.02 -5.40 -2.48
C VAL A 390 -6.46 -5.03 -2.82
N PHE A 391 -6.97 -5.50 -3.96
CA PHE A 391 -8.32 -5.19 -4.42
C PHE A 391 -9.41 -5.63 -3.43
N TYR A 392 -9.32 -6.85 -2.90
CA TYR A 392 -10.23 -7.36 -1.87
C TYR A 392 -10.24 -6.44 -0.63
N ARG A 393 -9.06 -6.06 -0.13
CA ARG A 393 -8.93 -5.20 1.06
C ARG A 393 -9.57 -3.84 0.83
N GLU A 394 -9.25 -3.18 -0.30
CA GLU A 394 -9.75 -1.83 -0.56
C GLU A 394 -11.28 -1.84 -0.81
N ILE A 395 -11.82 -2.82 -1.55
CA ILE A 395 -13.27 -2.96 -1.74
C ILE A 395 -13.98 -3.21 -0.42
N THR A 396 -13.48 -4.15 0.38
CA THR A 396 -14.05 -4.44 1.70
C THR A 396 -14.07 -3.17 2.55
N THR A 397 -13.00 -2.39 2.52
CA THR A 397 -12.92 -1.14 3.28
C THR A 397 -13.93 -0.09 2.82
N VAL A 398 -14.14 0.05 1.51
CA VAL A 398 -15.19 0.92 0.95
C VAL A 398 -16.58 0.42 1.36
N LEU A 399 -16.86 -0.88 1.24
CA LEU A 399 -18.17 -1.45 1.60
C LEU A 399 -18.49 -1.24 3.08
N VAL A 400 -17.56 -1.53 3.98
CA VAL A 400 -17.76 -1.28 5.42
C VAL A 400 -17.94 0.22 5.68
N THR A 401 -17.18 1.08 4.99
CA THR A 401 -17.37 2.54 5.08
C THR A 401 -18.77 2.95 4.66
N LEU A 402 -19.31 2.39 3.57
CA LEU A 402 -20.67 2.68 3.12
C LEU A 402 -21.71 2.20 4.14
N VAL A 403 -21.51 1.04 4.75
CA VAL A 403 -22.38 0.57 5.84
C VAL A 403 -22.36 1.54 7.02
N ILE A 404 -21.18 1.98 7.47
CA ILE A 404 -21.04 2.97 8.55
C ILE A 404 -21.73 4.29 8.18
N TYR A 405 -21.54 4.76 6.95
CA TYR A 405 -22.18 5.97 6.46
C TYR A 405 -23.71 5.84 6.42
N LEU A 406 -24.24 4.71 5.95
CA LEU A 406 -25.68 4.44 5.92
C LEU A 406 -26.27 4.40 7.33
N LEU A 407 -25.61 3.70 8.27
CA LEU A 407 -26.03 3.67 9.68
C LEU A 407 -26.07 5.08 10.28
N PHE A 408 -25.03 5.88 10.05
CA PHE A 408 -24.99 7.27 10.49
C PHE A 408 -26.14 8.08 9.89
N SER A 409 -26.37 7.95 8.58
CA SER A 409 -27.45 8.66 7.88
C SER A 409 -28.83 8.28 8.43
N VAL A 410 -29.08 7.00 8.69
CA VAL A 410 -30.35 6.53 9.28
C VAL A 410 -30.52 7.08 10.70
N MET A 411 -29.49 6.99 11.53
CA MET A 411 -29.53 7.53 12.90
C MET A 411 -29.78 9.04 12.91
N ARG A 412 -29.14 9.79 12.01
CA ARG A 412 -29.37 11.22 11.84
C ARG A 412 -30.82 11.51 11.43
N SER A 413 -31.35 10.78 10.45
CA SER A 413 -32.73 10.94 10.01
C SER A 413 -33.72 10.66 11.14
N LEU A 414 -33.51 9.58 11.90
CA LEU A 414 -34.32 9.26 13.09
C LEU A 414 -34.25 10.38 14.14
N TRP A 415 -33.06 10.93 14.38
CA TRP A 415 -32.86 12.04 15.31
C TRP A 415 -33.58 13.32 14.86
N LEU A 416 -33.51 13.67 13.57
CA LEU A 416 -34.18 14.84 13.01
C LEU A 416 -35.71 14.70 13.12
N VAL A 417 -36.24 13.51 12.80
CA VAL A 417 -37.66 13.18 13.00
C VAL A 417 -38.05 13.31 14.47
N TRP A 418 -37.25 12.76 15.39
CA TRP A 418 -37.54 12.80 16.83
C TRP A 418 -37.45 14.23 17.41
N THR A 419 -36.56 15.06 16.89
CA THR A 419 -36.36 16.44 17.35
C THR A 419 -37.20 17.49 16.62
N ASN A 420 -38.04 17.07 15.66
CA ASN A 420 -38.88 17.94 14.83
C ASN A 420 -38.09 19.06 14.10
N LYS A 421 -36.78 18.86 13.91
CA LYS A 421 -35.94 19.77 13.11
C LYS A 421 -35.99 19.27 11.66
N LYS A 422 -36.50 20.12 10.76
CA LYS A 422 -36.56 19.84 9.32
C LYS A 422 -35.18 19.68 8.70
#